data_AF-A0A9K3DUY3-F1
#
_entry.id   AF-A0A9K3DUY3-F1
#
_cell.length_a   1.000
_cell.length_b   1.000
_cell.length_c   1.000
_cell.angle_alpha   90.00
_cell.angle_beta   90.00
_cell.angle_gamma   90.00
#
_symmetry.space_group_name_H-M   'P 1'
#
loop_
_entity.id
_entity.type
_entity.pdbx_description
1 polymer ?
#
loop_
_entity_poly.entity_id
_entity_poly.type
_entity_poly.pdbx_seq_one_letter_code
_entity_poly.pdbx_strand_id
1 'polypeptide(L)'
;MDRLRGEAAAGGPLLKFATGNITGPDFLTIHGLVQCTPNLSEQVCSDCLEAAVNQIPNSSINGTNGGRILQSTCNFRFEVYDFFNQTTPGIPQPSSPGIYGLPTIFMSLFNCNHIILRMQNKI
;
A
#
# COMPACT_ATOMS: atom_id res chain seq x y z
N MET A 1 4.65 -5.04 13.34
CA MET A 1 3.86 -4.07 12.55
C MET A 1 3.71 -2.74 13.29
N ASP A 2 3.61 -2.72 14.63
CA ASP A 2 3.40 -1.49 15.41
C ASP A 2 4.41 -0.37 15.14
N ARG A 3 5.70 -0.72 14.94
CA ARG A 3 6.75 0.24 14.57
C ARG A 3 6.42 0.97 13.27
N LEU A 4 6.16 0.23 12.18
CA LEU A 4 5.89 0.82 10.86
C LEU A 4 4.61 1.66 10.87
N ARG A 5 3.58 1.20 11.61
CA ARG A 5 2.33 1.94 11.79
C ARG A 5 2.59 3.31 12.41
N GLY A 6 3.34 3.37 13.52
CA GLY A 6 3.66 4.61 14.20
C GLY A 6 4.50 5.56 13.33
N GLU A 7 5.53 5.03 12.67
CA GLU A 7 6.40 5.81 11.78
C GLU A 7 5.64 6.44 10.61
N ALA A 8 4.77 5.67 9.94
CA ALA A 8 3.95 6.20 8.85
C ALA A 8 2.90 7.20 9.35
N ALA A 9 2.25 6.93 10.48
CA ALA A 9 1.27 7.81 11.08
C ALA A 9 1.86 9.18 11.46
N ALA A 10 3.06 9.18 12.04
CA ALA A 10 3.81 10.40 12.40
C ALA A 10 4.41 11.14 11.18
N GLY A 11 4.29 10.59 9.97
CA GLY A 11 4.77 11.24 8.75
C GLY A 11 4.13 12.61 8.52
N GLY A 12 4.86 13.52 7.88
CA GLY A 12 4.40 14.89 7.63
C GLY A 12 3.37 15.00 6.48
N PRO A 13 2.97 16.24 6.13
CA PRO A 13 1.98 16.50 5.06
C PRO A 13 2.45 16.12 3.66
N LEU A 14 3.75 15.86 3.48
CA LEU A 14 4.33 15.44 2.19
C LEU A 14 4.26 13.92 2.00
N LEU A 15 4.43 13.16 3.08
CA LEU A 15 4.56 11.71 2.99
C LEU A 15 4.27 11.06 4.35
N LYS A 16 3.34 10.10 4.33
CA LYS A 16 3.04 9.19 5.45
C LYS A 16 3.33 7.76 5.02
N PHE A 17 4.56 7.34 5.24
CA PHE A 17 5.11 6.11 4.68
C PHE A 17 6.17 5.53 5.61
N ALA A 18 6.23 4.21 5.70
CA ALA A 18 7.31 3.52 6.39
C ALA A 18 7.57 2.15 5.77
N THR A 19 8.83 1.72 5.83
CA THR A 19 9.25 0.38 5.42
C THR A 19 10.12 -0.25 6.49
N GLY A 20 10.18 -1.57 6.47
CA GLY A 20 11.07 -2.30 7.34
C GLY A 20 10.97 -3.78 7.12
N ASN A 21 11.80 -4.53 7.84
CA ASN A 21 11.77 -5.97 7.80
C ASN A 21 11.83 -6.54 9.22
N ILE A 22 11.47 -7.81 9.32
CA ILE A 22 11.64 -8.62 10.53
C ILE A 22 11.97 -10.04 10.10
N THR A 23 12.94 -10.66 10.78
CA THR A 23 13.30 -12.06 10.56
C THR A 23 12.63 -12.92 11.62
N GLY A 24 11.87 -13.92 11.17
CA GLY A 24 11.19 -14.89 12.03
C GLY A 24 12.09 -16.02 12.53
N PRO A 25 11.57 -16.89 13.41
CA PRO A 25 12.30 -18.04 13.95
C PRO A 25 12.72 -19.08 12.90
N ASP A 26 12.03 -19.12 11.77
CA ASP A 26 12.29 -19.95 10.60
C ASP A 26 13.35 -19.36 9.64
N PHE A 27 14.03 -18.29 10.07
CA PHE A 27 14.95 -17.49 9.26
C PHE A 27 14.30 -16.84 8.03
N LEU A 28 12.97 -16.85 7.94
CA LEU A 28 12.23 -16.15 6.90
C LEU A 28 12.20 -14.67 7.24
N THR A 29 12.70 -13.83 6.33
CA THR A 29 12.64 -12.38 6.49
C THR A 29 11.41 -11.85 5.77
N ILE A 30 10.56 -11.17 6.51
CA ILE A 30 9.37 -10.50 5.97
C ILE A 30 9.69 -9.02 5.85
N HIS A 31 9.53 -8.50 4.64
CA HIS A 31 9.62 -7.09 4.30
C HIS A 31 8.20 -6.52 4.33
N GLY A 32 7.96 -5.43 5.06
CA GLY A 32 6.69 -4.71 5.12
C GLY A 32 6.79 -3.23 4.69
N LEU A 33 5.77 -2.76 3.98
CA LEU A 33 5.56 -1.36 3.57
C LEU A 33 4.17 -0.91 4.00
N VAL A 34 4.11 0.30 4.51
CA VAL A 34 2.85 0.97 4.85
C VAL A 34 2.84 2.37 4.28
N GLN A 35 1.66 2.80 3.83
CA GLN A 35 1.45 4.14 3.33
C GLN A 35 0.05 4.62 3.68
N CYS A 36 -0.08 5.89 4.03
CA CYS A 36 -1.34 6.60 4.21
C CYS A 36 -1.43 7.78 3.24
N THR A 37 -2.65 8.24 2.97
CA THR A 37 -2.84 9.54 2.32
C THR A 37 -2.22 10.64 3.20
N PRO A 38 -1.41 11.58 2.66
CA PRO A 38 -0.65 12.54 3.48
C PRO A 38 -1.51 13.48 4.34
N ASN A 39 -2.76 13.74 3.93
CA ASN A 39 -3.67 14.67 4.60
C ASN A 39 -4.40 14.11 5.83
N LEU A 40 -4.13 12.87 6.25
CA LEU A 40 -4.81 12.25 7.38
C LEU A 40 -4.19 12.70 8.72
N SER A 41 -4.98 12.65 9.80
CA SER A 41 -4.40 12.70 11.14
C SER A 41 -3.62 11.42 11.44
N GLU A 42 -2.71 11.48 12.43
CA GLU A 42 -1.94 10.31 12.85
C GLU A 42 -2.87 9.15 13.29
N GLN A 43 -3.90 9.48 14.06
CA GLN A 43 -4.89 8.50 14.53
C GLN A 43 -5.60 7.81 13.37
N VAL A 44 -6.13 8.57 12.40
CA VAL A 44 -6.85 7.99 11.25
C VAL A 44 -5.94 7.14 10.38
N CYS A 45 -4.66 7.52 10.23
CA CYS A 45 -3.68 6.68 9.54
C CYS A 45 -3.41 5.39 10.32
N SER A 46 -3.21 5.47 11.64
CA SER A 46 -2.97 4.33 12.51
C SER A 46 -4.15 3.33 12.46
N ASP A 47 -5.37 3.83 12.62
CA ASP A 47 -6.60 3.02 12.62
C ASP A 47 -6.78 2.30 11.28
N CYS A 48 -6.51 2.98 10.16
CA CYS A 48 -6.59 2.37 8.84
C CYS A 48 -5.59 1.22 8.68
N LEU A 49 -4.34 1.44 9.08
CA LEU A 49 -3.29 0.43 8.97
C LEU A 49 -3.56 -0.78 9.88
N GLU A 50 -4.09 -0.55 11.08
CA GLU A 50 -4.53 -1.62 11.97
C GLU A 50 -5.70 -2.41 11.37
N ALA A 51 -6.72 -1.72 10.84
CA ALA A 51 -7.84 -2.37 10.16
C ALA A 51 -7.38 -3.20 8.96
N ALA A 52 -6.41 -2.73 8.18
CA ALA A 52 -5.85 -3.47 7.05
C ALA A 52 -5.17 -4.79 7.49
N VAL A 53 -4.43 -4.78 8.61
CA VAL A 53 -3.77 -5.99 9.14
C VAL A 53 -4.80 -6.96 9.72
N ASN A 54 -5.82 -6.45 10.42
CA ASN A 54 -6.89 -7.27 11.00
C ASN A 54 -7.75 -7.98 9.95
N GLN A 55 -7.68 -7.59 8.67
CA GLN A 55 -8.32 -8.31 7.57
C GLN A 55 -7.57 -9.58 7.14
N ILE A 56 -6.26 -9.68 7.43
CA ILE A 56 -5.41 -10.78 6.93
C ILE A 56 -5.99 -12.16 7.28
N PRO A 57 -6.39 -12.48 8.52
CA PRO A 57 -6.84 -13.82 8.89
C PRO A 57 -8.01 -14.35 8.04
N ASN A 58 -8.88 -13.43 7.56
CA ASN A 58 -10.09 -13.74 6.80
C ASN A 58 -9.92 -13.47 5.28
N SER A 59 -8.70 -13.21 4.82
CA SER A 59 -8.40 -12.87 3.44
C SER A 59 -7.69 -14.02 2.72
N SER A 60 -7.60 -13.93 1.39
CA SER A 60 -6.87 -14.91 0.56
C SER A 60 -5.35 -14.86 0.71
N ILE A 61 -4.81 -13.87 1.44
CA ILE A 61 -3.36 -13.71 1.69
C ILE A 61 -2.95 -14.24 3.08
N ASN A 62 -3.86 -14.90 3.79
CA ASN A 62 -3.51 -15.56 5.04
C ASN A 62 -2.55 -16.73 4.77
N GLY A 63 -1.40 -16.76 5.46
CA GLY A 63 -0.40 -17.81 5.32
C GLY A 63 0.39 -17.80 4.01
N THR A 64 0.28 -16.75 3.19
CA THR A 64 1.07 -16.61 1.95
C THR A 64 2.40 -15.91 2.22
N ASN A 65 3.36 -16.09 1.30
CA ASN A 65 4.69 -15.44 1.35
C ASN A 65 4.66 -13.94 0.97
N GLY A 66 3.47 -13.40 0.74
CA GLY A 66 3.31 -12.02 0.30
C GLY A 66 1.85 -11.68 0.08
N GLY A 67 1.54 -10.40 0.22
CA GLY A 67 0.18 -9.93 0.11
C GLY A 67 0.07 -8.42 0.26
N ARG A 68 -1.06 -7.89 -0.20
CA ARG A 68 -1.38 -6.47 -0.15
C ARG A 68 -2.83 -6.26 0.22
N ILE A 69 -3.07 -5.39 1.20
CA ILE A 69 -4.40 -4.89 1.55
C ILE A 69 -4.44 -3.41 1.22
N LEU A 70 -5.43 -3.03 0.40
CA LEU A 70 -5.69 -1.66 -0.01
C LEU A 70 -7.00 -1.20 0.60
N GLN A 71 -6.93 -0.15 1.40
CA GLN A 71 -8.08 0.62 1.86
C GLN A 71 -8.18 1.91 1.05
N SER A 72 -9.28 2.65 1.23
CA SER A 72 -9.46 3.97 0.61
C SER A 72 -8.37 4.98 0.99
N THR A 73 -7.79 4.85 2.18
CA THR A 73 -6.87 5.84 2.78
C THR A 73 -5.49 5.29 3.17
N CYS A 74 -5.28 3.98 3.09
CA CYS A 74 -3.99 3.37 3.40
C CYS A 74 -3.71 2.10 2.58
N ASN A 75 -2.44 1.74 2.53
CA ASN A 75 -1.89 0.60 1.82
C ASN A 75 -0.96 -0.16 2.77
N PHE A 76 -1.19 -1.46 2.92
CA PHE A 76 -0.30 -2.38 3.62
C PHE A 76 0.16 -3.44 2.63
N ARG A 77 1.48 -3.63 2.53
CA ARG A 77 2.08 -4.67 1.68
C ARG A 77 3.17 -5.39 2.46
N PHE A 78 3.21 -6.71 2.33
CA PHE A 78 4.32 -7.53 2.81
C PHE A 78 4.77 -8.53 1.76
N GLU A 79 6.04 -8.89 1.79
CA GLU A 79 6.66 -9.87 0.90
C GLU A 79 7.83 -10.54 1.64
N VAL A 80 8.24 -11.74 1.21
CA VAL A 80 9.47 -12.42 1.69
C VAL A 80 10.74 -12.02 0.94
N TYR A 81 10.65 -11.02 0.06
CA TYR A 81 11.77 -10.46 -0.70
C TYR A 81 11.79 -8.93 -0.56
N ASP A 82 12.94 -8.29 -0.79
CA ASP A 82 13.02 -6.83 -0.78
C ASP A 82 12.33 -6.22 -2.00
N PHE A 83 11.39 -5.31 -1.77
CA PHE A 83 10.61 -4.64 -2.81
C PHE A 83 10.55 -3.12 -2.66
N PHE A 84 11.20 -2.53 -1.66
CA PHE A 84 11.04 -1.09 -1.37
C PHE A 84 11.82 -0.22 -2.34
N ASN A 85 12.99 -0.69 -2.78
CA ASN A 85 13.89 0.06 -3.67
C ASN A 85 13.47 0.03 -5.16
N GLN A 86 12.31 -0.55 -5.47
CA GLN A 86 11.77 -0.62 -6.84
C GLN A 86 10.94 0.63 -7.22
N THR A 87 10.87 1.65 -6.36
CA THR A 87 10.15 2.89 -6.67
C THR A 87 10.84 4.08 -6.02
N THR A 88 11.76 4.71 -6.76
CA THR A 88 11.95 6.15 -6.62
C THR A 88 10.58 6.80 -6.86
N PRO A 89 9.97 7.51 -5.91
CA PRO A 89 8.92 8.45 -6.26
C PRO A 89 9.64 9.51 -7.09
N GLY A 90 9.56 9.37 -8.42
CA GLY A 90 9.89 10.46 -9.29
C GLY A 90 9.06 11.63 -8.81
N ILE A 91 9.71 12.63 -8.24
CA ILE A 91 9.21 14.00 -8.29
C ILE A 91 8.70 14.16 -9.74
N PRO A 92 7.45 14.60 -9.99
CA PRO A 92 7.06 14.91 -11.35
C PRO A 92 8.03 15.98 -11.85
N GLN A 93 9.03 15.54 -12.59
CA GLN A 93 10.00 16.40 -13.22
C GLN A 93 9.17 17.29 -14.15
N PRO A 94 9.23 18.63 -14.04
CA PRO A 94 8.49 19.50 -14.93
C PRO A 94 8.88 19.13 -16.36
N SER A 95 7.96 18.49 -17.06
CA SER A 95 8.16 18.03 -18.43
C SER A 95 8.36 19.27 -19.28
N SER A 96 9.61 19.49 -19.71
CA SER A 96 9.95 20.47 -20.74
C SER A 96 9.03 20.24 -21.95
N PRO A 97 8.47 21.31 -22.56
CA PRO A 97 7.48 21.15 -23.62
C PRO A 97 8.14 20.64 -24.90
N GLY A 98 7.99 19.36 -25.19
CA GLY A 98 8.48 18.71 -26.40
C GLY A 98 7.45 17.76 -26.99
N ILE A 99 6.73 18.28 -27.98
CA ILE A 99 5.75 17.60 -28.85
C ILE A 99 6.38 16.37 -29.53
N TYR A 100 5.88 15.15 -29.28
CA TYR A 100 5.74 14.06 -30.28
C TYR A 100 4.68 13.06 -29.78
N GLY A 101 3.68 12.75 -30.62
CA GLY A 101 2.43 12.10 -30.22
C GLY A 101 2.38 10.56 -30.23
N LEU A 102 1.15 10.10 -29.95
CA LEU A 102 0.53 8.77 -30.12
C LEU A 102 0.59 7.76 -28.94
N PRO A 103 -0.43 6.90 -28.77
CA PRO A 103 -1.83 7.17 -28.41
C PRO A 103 -2.17 6.73 -26.96
N THR A 104 -3.15 7.42 -26.37
CA THR A 104 -3.68 7.22 -25.02
C THR A 104 -4.39 5.87 -24.87
N ILE A 105 -3.72 4.81 -24.40
CA ILE A 105 -4.43 3.59 -23.97
C ILE A 105 -3.74 2.95 -22.74
N PHE A 106 -4.58 2.68 -21.72
CA PHE A 106 -4.33 1.94 -20.47
C PHE A 106 -3.84 2.72 -19.23
N MET A 107 -4.57 3.79 -18.87
CA MET A 107 -4.84 4.14 -17.47
C MET A 107 -5.94 3.22 -16.87
N SER A 108 -5.65 1.92 -16.76
CA SER A 108 -6.49 0.98 -16.00
C SER A 108 -5.53 0.32 -15.02
N LEU A 109 -5.49 0.69 -13.75
CA LEU A 109 -6.33 0.11 -12.69
C LEU A 109 -6.44 1.07 -11.50
N PHE A 110 -7.04 2.24 -11.70
CA PHE A 110 -7.72 2.97 -10.63
C PHE A 110 -9.22 2.91 -10.89
N ASN A 111 -9.85 1.79 -10.54
CA ASN A 111 -11.30 1.75 -10.48
C ASN A 111 -11.74 0.87 -9.30
N CYS A 112 -11.93 1.52 -8.16
CA CYS A 112 -12.58 0.99 -6.97
C CYS A 112 -14.10 0.90 -7.19
N ASN A 113 -14.53 0.29 -8.30
CA ASN A 113 -15.94 0.08 -8.64
C ASN A 113 -16.26 -1.36 -9.09
N HIS A 114 -15.26 -2.25 -9.17
CA HIS A 114 -15.50 -3.62 -9.66
C HIS A 114 -15.64 -4.68 -8.54
N ILE A 115 -15.27 -4.35 -7.29
CA ILE A 115 -15.40 -5.28 -6.16
C ILE A 115 -16.80 -5.24 -5.55
N ILE A 116 -17.49 -4.10 -5.60
CA ILE A 116 -18.85 -3.95 -5.04
C ILE A 116 -19.90 -4.75 -5.84
N LEU A 117 -19.72 -4.94 -7.15
CA LEU A 117 -20.69 -5.68 -7.97
C LEU A 117 -20.63 -7.20 -7.82
N ARG A 118 -19.61 -7.78 -7.17
CA ARG A 118 -19.53 -9.24 -6.96
C ARG A 118 -20.17 -9.74 -5.66
N MET A 119 -20.61 -8.86 -4.76
CA MET A 119 -21.29 -9.29 -3.52
C MET A 119 -22.82 -9.20 -3.57
N GLN A 120 -23.42 -8.51 -4.55
CA GLN A 120 -24.88 -8.41 -4.67
C GLN A 120 -25.53 -9.52 -5.52
N ASN A 121 -24.76 -10.44 -6.10
CA ASN A 121 -25.30 -11.50 -6.98
C ASN A 121 -25.03 -12.92 -6.47
N LYS A 122 -25.01 -13.10 -5.14
CA LYS A 122 -24.96 -14.42 -4.50
C LYS A 122 -26.02 -14.55 -3.41
N ILE A 123 -27.26 -14.20 -3.76
CA ILE A 123 -28.50 -14.68 -3.15
C ILE A 123 -29.18 -15.56 -4.20
#